data_AF-A0A920QKV9-F1
#
_entry.id   AF-A0A920QKV9-F1
#
_cell.length_a   1.000
_cell.length_b   1.000
_cell.length_c   1.000
_cell.angle_alpha   90.00
_cell.angle_beta   90.00
_cell.angle_gamma   90.00
#
_symmetry.space_group_name_H-M   'P 1'
#
loop_
_entity.id
_entity.type
_entity.pdbx_description
1 polymer ?
#
loop_
_entity_poly.entity_id
_entity_poly.type
_entity_poly.pdbx_seq_one_letter_code
_entity_poly.pdbx_strand_id
1 'polypeptide(L)'
;MTAFGVLSGLRRISNISRVLSWNTSNYNSPTVVAWPVALAMLIPLSVLSLPRSDSRYALTLLFCGGLGFVFTLSQGFILGLHGWGWEFLVEVFGPTEQRQIGKGYGALLVCCGFMFIFTQGLAARGAIKGDEFVCGSIGFCVVLITIFVFFPVGRILINALQDDEGNYVFSLFLEKIISPSIWGLDCFSSQLSCGVAWNSLLMGVLVGALTTALGLAFALLVTRTKMHAKGFVRTASLLPIITPPFVIGLALILLFGRAGVVNIFLEWAFGIPPSRWLYGFTGIL
;
A
#
# COMPACT_ATOMS: atom_id res chain seq x y z
N MET A 1 8.26 -31.64 -55.14
CA MET A 1 7.27 -31.30 -54.09
C MET A 1 7.42 -32.37 -53.02
N THR A 2 8.13 -32.18 -51.91
CA THR A 2 7.55 -31.71 -50.62
C THR A 2 8.65 -31.42 -49.56
N ALA A 3 9.78 -30.79 -49.92
CA ALA A 3 10.78 -30.34 -48.91
C ALA A 3 10.53 -28.90 -48.39
N PHE A 4 9.69 -28.12 -49.09
CA PHE A 4 9.44 -26.72 -48.76
C PHE A 4 8.32 -26.48 -47.72
N GLY A 5 7.52 -27.51 -47.39
CA GLY A 5 6.39 -27.42 -46.46
C GLY A 5 6.77 -27.51 -44.97
N VAL A 6 7.92 -28.11 -44.65
CA VAL A 6 8.37 -28.29 -43.25
C VAL A 6 9.09 -27.05 -42.72
N LEU A 7 9.75 -26.28 -43.59
CA LEU A 7 10.46 -25.05 -43.23
C LEU A 7 9.53 -23.85 -42.97
N SER A 8 8.30 -23.86 -43.52
CA SER A 8 7.30 -22.81 -43.24
C SER A 8 6.63 -22.98 -41.87
N GLY A 9 6.53 -24.21 -41.36
CA GLY A 9 6.04 -24.51 -40.00
C GLY A 9 7.01 -24.09 -38.90
N LEU A 10 8.32 -24.30 -39.11
CA LEU A 10 9.38 -23.92 -38.15
C LEU A 10 9.55 -22.39 -38.00
N ARG A 11 9.29 -21.61 -39.06
CA ARG A 11 9.23 -20.13 -38.97
C ARG A 11 8.07 -19.65 -38.08
N ARG A 12 6.95 -20.37 -38.03
CA ARG A 12 5.79 -20.02 -37.19
C ARG A 12 6.04 -20.25 -35.70
N ILE A 13 6.85 -21.25 -35.35
CA ILE A 13 7.26 -21.50 -33.96
C ILE A 13 8.28 -20.45 -33.49
N SER A 14 9.15 -19.95 -34.39
CA SER A 14 10.05 -18.83 -34.06
C SER A 14 9.31 -17.52 -33.75
N ASN A 15 8.13 -17.29 -34.35
CA ASN A 15 7.33 -16.09 -34.09
C ASN A 15 6.55 -16.15 -32.76
N ILE A 16 6.23 -17.35 -32.25
CA ILE A 16 5.61 -17.49 -30.93
C ILE A 16 6.66 -17.27 -29.82
N SER A 17 7.92 -17.66 -30.05
CA SER A 17 9.03 -17.31 -29.15
C SER A 17 9.28 -15.79 -29.08
N ARG A 18 8.89 -15.04 -30.11
CA ARG A 18 9.05 -13.59 -30.20
C ARG A 18 7.98 -12.80 -29.45
N VAL A 19 6.87 -13.44 -29.07
CA VAL A 19 5.80 -12.86 -28.23
C VAL A 19 6.09 -13.10 -26.73
N LEU A 20 6.87 -14.13 -26.42
CA LEU A 20 7.36 -14.43 -25.05
C LEU A 20 8.75 -13.82 -24.77
N SER A 21 9.49 -13.42 -25.81
CA SER A 21 10.66 -12.57 -25.65
C SER A 21 10.19 -11.15 -25.36
N TRP A 22 10.30 -10.81 -24.09
CA TRP A 22 10.48 -9.45 -23.62
C TRP A 22 11.29 -8.64 -24.63
N ASN A 23 10.73 -7.52 -25.07
CA ASN A 23 11.25 -6.65 -26.11
C ASN A 23 12.70 -6.19 -25.82
N THR A 24 13.69 -6.96 -26.25
CA THR A 24 15.12 -6.64 -26.16
C THR A 24 15.66 -6.23 -27.54
N SER A 25 15.07 -5.22 -28.17
CA SER A 25 15.61 -4.70 -29.44
C SER A 25 16.79 -3.74 -29.25
N ASN A 26 17.07 -3.25 -28.05
CA ASN A 26 18.26 -2.45 -27.77
C ASN A 26 18.43 -2.34 -26.27
N TYR A 27 19.39 -3.07 -25.70
CA TYR A 27 20.23 -2.69 -24.56
C TYR A 27 21.01 -3.94 -24.16
N ASN A 28 22.33 -3.78 -23.92
CA ASN A 28 23.17 -4.66 -23.11
C ASN A 28 22.63 -4.71 -21.66
N SER A 29 21.37 -5.08 -21.52
CA SER A 29 20.71 -5.30 -20.24
C SER A 29 21.14 -6.69 -19.77
N PRO A 30 21.59 -6.84 -18.51
CA PRO A 30 21.87 -8.15 -17.98
C PRO A 30 20.61 -8.97 -18.20
N THR A 31 20.76 -10.13 -18.85
CA THR A 31 19.73 -11.13 -18.96
C THR A 31 19.31 -11.46 -17.54
N VAL A 32 18.26 -10.78 -17.07
CA VAL A 32 17.58 -11.06 -15.83
C VAL A 32 17.27 -12.55 -15.92
N VAL A 33 18.00 -13.32 -15.12
CA VAL A 33 18.21 -14.74 -15.33
C VAL A 33 16.83 -15.39 -15.41
N ALA A 34 16.35 -15.67 -16.62
CA ALA A 34 14.96 -16.07 -16.88
C ALA A 34 14.81 -17.59 -16.83
N TRP A 35 15.92 -18.32 -16.91
CA TRP A 35 15.93 -19.78 -16.83
C TRP A 35 15.39 -20.34 -15.49
N PRO A 36 15.62 -19.75 -14.30
CA PRO A 36 15.06 -20.23 -13.04
C PRO A 36 13.56 -19.99 -12.96
N VAL A 37 13.08 -18.88 -13.53
CA VAL A 37 11.65 -18.58 -13.67
C VAL A 37 10.98 -19.59 -14.59
N ALA A 38 11.59 -19.88 -15.74
CA ALA A 38 11.08 -20.88 -16.68
C ALA A 38 11.09 -22.28 -16.06
N LEU A 39 12.14 -22.67 -15.34
CA LEU A 39 12.18 -23.95 -14.61
C LEU A 39 11.10 -24.02 -13.54
N ALA A 40 10.90 -22.95 -12.77
CA ALA A 40 9.83 -22.88 -11.78
C ALA A 40 8.41 -22.92 -12.40
N MET A 41 8.24 -22.56 -13.68
CA MET A 41 6.97 -22.77 -14.37
C MET A 41 6.81 -24.20 -14.91
N LEU A 42 7.91 -24.91 -15.20
CA LEU A 42 7.88 -26.26 -15.76
C LEU A 42 7.80 -27.36 -14.69
N ILE A 43 8.39 -27.16 -13.50
CA ILE A 43 8.37 -28.14 -12.40
C ILE A 43 6.96 -28.56 -11.98
N PRO A 44 5.95 -27.67 -11.87
CA PRO A 44 4.57 -28.05 -11.53
C PRO A 44 3.94 -29.02 -12.54
N LEU A 45 4.37 -28.99 -13.82
CA LEU A 45 3.86 -29.90 -14.86
C LEU A 45 4.23 -31.36 -14.59
N SER A 46 5.39 -31.60 -13.97
CA SER A 46 5.86 -32.96 -13.65
C SER A 46 5.02 -33.67 -12.59
N VAL A 47 4.22 -32.89 -11.83
CA VAL A 47 3.46 -33.35 -10.67
C VAL A 47 1.95 -33.35 -10.95
N LEU A 48 1.52 -32.91 -12.15
CA LEU A 48 0.11 -32.99 -12.61
C LEU A 48 -0.45 -34.42 -12.62
N SER A 49 0.41 -35.42 -12.81
CA SER A 49 0.01 -36.83 -12.85
C SER A 49 -0.16 -37.47 -11.47
N LEU A 50 0.22 -36.78 -10.38
CA LEU A 50 0.11 -37.28 -9.01
C LEU A 50 -1.30 -36.99 -8.45
N PRO A 51 -1.87 -37.90 -7.64
CA PRO A 51 -3.13 -37.65 -6.96
C PRO A 51 -3.00 -36.48 -5.99
N ARG A 52 -4.06 -35.66 -5.89
CA ARG A 52 -4.09 -34.45 -5.05
C ARG A 52 -3.90 -34.74 -3.55
N SER A 53 -4.11 -35.98 -3.12
CA SER A 53 -3.87 -36.45 -1.75
C SER A 53 -2.39 -36.62 -1.40
N ASP A 54 -1.50 -36.67 -2.39
CA ASP A 54 -0.08 -36.85 -2.13
C ASP A 54 0.55 -35.59 -1.56
N SER A 55 1.27 -35.73 -0.45
CA SER A 55 2.03 -34.63 0.15
C SER A 55 3.07 -34.04 -0.81
N ARG A 56 3.54 -34.81 -1.79
CA ARG A 56 4.50 -34.36 -2.81
C ARG A 56 3.85 -33.37 -3.78
N TYR A 57 2.57 -33.54 -4.11
CA TYR A 57 1.81 -32.63 -4.95
C TYR A 57 1.77 -31.23 -4.34
N ALA A 58 1.31 -31.16 -3.09
CA ALA A 58 1.16 -29.90 -2.39
C ALA A 58 2.52 -29.22 -2.09
N LEU A 59 3.54 -30.01 -1.72
CA LEU A 59 4.86 -29.48 -1.39
C LEU A 59 5.58 -28.92 -2.63
N THR A 60 5.52 -29.60 -3.78
CA THR A 60 6.11 -29.09 -5.02
C THR A 60 5.45 -27.78 -5.45
N LEU A 61 4.13 -27.67 -5.41
CA LEU A 61 3.42 -26.42 -5.74
C LEU A 61 3.80 -25.28 -4.80
N LEU A 62 3.91 -25.55 -3.50
CA LEU A 62 4.28 -24.55 -2.50
C LEU A 62 5.69 -24.03 -2.71
N PHE A 63 6.68 -24.90 -2.88
CA PHE A 63 8.06 -24.47 -3.10
C PHE A 63 8.24 -23.80 -4.46
N CYS A 64 7.61 -24.33 -5.50
CA CYS A 64 7.77 -23.82 -6.84
C CYS A 64 7.09 -22.46 -7.03
N GLY A 65 5.86 -22.32 -6.54
CA GLY A 65 5.13 -21.06 -6.50
C GLY A 65 5.83 -20.03 -5.61
N GLY A 66 6.24 -20.43 -4.40
CA GLY A 66 6.90 -19.53 -3.45
C GLY A 66 8.25 -19.02 -3.94
N LEU A 67 9.15 -19.93 -4.35
CA LEU A 67 10.47 -19.56 -4.85
C LEU A 67 10.39 -18.77 -6.15
N GLY A 68 9.52 -19.18 -7.08
CA GLY A 68 9.29 -18.46 -8.34
C GLY A 68 8.79 -17.03 -8.11
N PHE A 69 7.85 -16.85 -7.18
CA PHE A 69 7.32 -15.54 -6.79
C PHE A 69 8.41 -14.65 -6.17
N VAL A 70 9.11 -15.15 -5.14
CA VAL A 70 10.16 -14.38 -4.43
C VAL A 70 11.31 -14.03 -5.36
N PHE A 71 11.73 -14.96 -6.23
CA PHE A 71 12.82 -14.73 -7.18
C PHE A 71 12.45 -13.69 -8.24
N THR A 72 11.23 -13.76 -8.79
CA THR A 72 10.77 -12.79 -9.80
C THR A 72 10.67 -11.39 -9.21
N LEU A 73 10.21 -11.27 -7.96
CA LEU A 73 10.17 -10.02 -7.20
C LEU A 73 11.56 -9.50 -6.86
N SER A 74 12.45 -10.32 -6.31
CA SER A 74 13.79 -9.88 -5.89
C SER A 74 14.59 -9.33 -7.07
N GLN A 75 14.52 -9.98 -8.24
CA GLN A 75 15.09 -9.45 -9.48
C GLN A 75 14.51 -8.08 -9.90
N GLY A 76 13.29 -7.74 -9.47
CA GLY A 76 12.71 -6.42 -9.67
C GLY A 76 13.34 -5.33 -8.78
N PHE A 77 13.86 -5.72 -7.61
CA PHE A 77 14.47 -4.80 -6.63
C PHE A 77 15.99 -4.75 -6.69
N ILE A 78 16.66 -5.74 -7.29
CA ILE A 78 18.13 -5.77 -7.39
C ILE A 78 18.67 -4.66 -8.31
N LEU A 79 18.02 -4.43 -9.47
CA LEU A 79 18.41 -3.39 -10.42
C LEU A 79 17.30 -2.34 -10.51
N GLY A 80 17.62 -1.11 -10.14
CA GLY A 80 16.74 0.05 -10.20
C GLY A 80 16.98 0.93 -11.43
N LEU A 81 16.34 2.10 -11.43
CA LEU A 81 16.46 3.09 -12.49
C LEU A 81 17.82 3.80 -12.53
N HIS A 82 18.55 3.81 -11.40
CA HIS A 82 19.82 4.52 -11.22
C HIS A 82 21.01 3.59 -10.91
N GLY A 83 20.90 2.28 -11.21
CA GLY A 83 21.92 1.28 -10.87
C GLY A 83 21.38 0.25 -9.88
N TRP A 84 22.21 -0.23 -8.96
CA TRP A 84 21.79 -1.16 -7.91
C TRP A 84 20.65 -0.60 -7.05
N GLY A 85 19.67 -1.44 -6.71
CA GLY A 85 18.56 -1.03 -5.86
C GLY A 85 18.91 -0.88 -4.37
N TRP A 86 20.01 -1.48 -3.93
CA TRP A 86 20.52 -1.42 -2.56
C TRP A 86 22.00 -1.01 -2.55
N GLU A 87 22.38 -0.17 -1.59
CA GLU A 87 23.75 0.36 -1.46
C GLU A 87 24.80 -0.72 -1.21
N PHE A 88 24.47 -1.74 -0.40
CA PHE A 88 25.32 -2.92 -0.18
C PHE A 88 25.76 -3.60 -1.49
N LEU A 89 24.91 -3.62 -2.53
CA LEU A 89 25.27 -4.22 -3.81
C LEU A 89 26.33 -3.38 -4.55
N VAL A 90 26.33 -2.06 -4.36
CA VAL A 90 27.36 -1.16 -4.88
C VAL A 90 28.70 -1.45 -4.19
N GLU A 91 28.71 -1.69 -2.89
CA GLU A 91 29.92 -2.00 -2.14
C GLU A 91 30.55 -3.34 -2.56
N VAL A 92 29.71 -4.37 -2.76
CA VAL A 92 30.19 -5.73 -3.08
C VAL A 92 30.55 -5.89 -4.57
N PHE A 93 29.75 -5.34 -5.47
CA PHE A 93 29.89 -5.56 -6.92
C PHE A 93 30.43 -4.35 -7.69
N GLY A 94 30.63 -3.21 -7.01
CA GLY A 94 31.02 -1.94 -7.63
C GLY A 94 29.85 -1.20 -8.29
N PRO A 95 30.05 0.06 -8.71
CA PRO A 95 29.01 0.83 -9.38
C PRO A 95 28.68 0.24 -10.76
N THR A 96 27.40 0.10 -11.06
CA THR A 96 26.92 -0.37 -12.38
C THR A 96 26.27 0.77 -13.17
N GLU A 97 26.63 0.91 -14.43
CA GLU A 97 25.89 1.77 -15.38
C GLU A 97 24.60 1.10 -15.90
N GLN A 98 24.39 -0.17 -15.57
CA GLN A 98 23.23 -0.94 -16.00
C GLN A 98 21.97 -0.46 -15.28
N ARG A 99 20.93 -0.17 -16.07
CA ARG A 99 19.64 0.31 -15.58
C ARG A 99 18.56 -0.64 -16.04
N GLN A 100 17.64 -0.97 -15.14
CA GLN A 100 16.46 -1.76 -15.48
C GLN A 100 15.25 -0.83 -15.52
N ILE A 101 14.74 -0.59 -16.72
CA ILE A 101 13.42 0.01 -16.89
C ILE A 101 12.40 -1.05 -16.45
N GLY A 102 11.36 -0.61 -15.74
CA GLY A 102 10.42 -1.50 -15.04
C GLY A 102 10.00 -2.70 -15.87
N LYS A 103 9.90 -3.86 -15.21
CA LYS A 103 9.62 -5.13 -15.87
C LYS A 103 8.30 -5.05 -16.69
N GLY A 104 7.25 -4.39 -16.19
CA GLY A 104 6.00 -4.28 -16.95
C GLY A 104 5.15 -5.56 -16.93
N TYR A 105 4.13 -5.63 -17.78
CA TYR A 105 2.98 -6.52 -17.57
C TYR A 105 3.29 -8.02 -17.61
N GLY A 106 4.31 -8.45 -18.37
CA GLY A 106 4.69 -9.86 -18.41
C GLY A 106 5.13 -10.38 -17.04
N ALA A 107 5.85 -9.57 -16.26
CA ALA A 107 6.33 -9.98 -14.95
C ALA A 107 5.20 -10.01 -13.93
N LEU A 108 4.22 -9.09 -14.09
CA LEU A 108 3.01 -9.10 -13.30
C LEU A 108 2.24 -10.41 -13.49
N LEU A 109 2.04 -10.86 -14.75
CA LEU A 109 1.35 -12.12 -15.03
C LEU A 109 2.10 -13.33 -14.46
N VAL A 110 3.43 -13.35 -14.57
CA VAL A 110 4.27 -14.41 -13.99
C VAL A 110 4.17 -14.43 -12.46
N CYS A 111 4.24 -13.28 -11.80
CA CYS A 111 4.06 -13.17 -10.35
C CYS A 111 2.66 -13.63 -9.92
N CYS A 112 1.60 -13.22 -10.63
CA CYS A 112 0.24 -13.69 -10.38
C CYS A 112 0.15 -15.20 -10.54
N GLY A 113 0.73 -15.77 -11.61
CA GLY A 113 0.77 -17.21 -11.83
C GLY A 113 1.44 -17.98 -10.69
N PHE A 114 2.62 -17.54 -10.25
CA PHE A 114 3.32 -18.17 -9.12
C PHE A 114 2.56 -18.04 -7.80
N MET A 115 1.90 -16.91 -7.56
CA MET A 115 1.03 -16.74 -6.40
C MET A 115 -0.17 -17.70 -6.42
N PHE A 116 -0.80 -17.91 -7.59
CA PHE A 116 -1.87 -18.88 -7.72
C PHE A 116 -1.38 -20.33 -7.57
N ILE A 117 -0.19 -20.66 -8.09
CA ILE A 117 0.45 -21.97 -7.87
C ILE A 117 0.73 -22.18 -6.38
N PHE A 118 1.25 -21.18 -5.68
CA PHE A 118 1.53 -21.23 -4.25
C PHE A 118 0.24 -21.46 -3.42
N THR A 119 -0.82 -20.70 -3.73
CA THR A 119 -2.12 -20.81 -3.03
C THR A 119 -2.82 -22.13 -3.32
N GLN A 120 -2.72 -22.68 -4.53
CA GLN A 120 -3.19 -24.04 -4.83
C GLN A 120 -2.41 -25.10 -4.02
N GLY A 121 -1.10 -24.96 -3.87
CA GLY A 121 -0.30 -25.81 -2.99
C GLY A 121 -0.75 -25.73 -1.52
N LEU A 122 -1.16 -24.55 -1.07
CA LEU A 122 -1.68 -24.34 0.29
C LEU A 122 -3.08 -24.98 0.46
N ALA A 123 -3.97 -24.81 -0.52
CA ALA A 123 -5.28 -25.46 -0.54
C ALA A 123 -5.15 -27.00 -0.55
N ALA A 124 -4.21 -27.55 -1.34
CA ALA A 124 -3.94 -28.98 -1.38
C ALA A 124 -3.44 -29.56 -0.05
N ARG A 125 -2.85 -28.75 0.84
CA ARG A 125 -2.51 -29.13 2.23
C ARG A 125 -3.71 -29.12 3.19
N GLY A 126 -4.90 -28.78 2.72
CA GLY A 126 -6.12 -28.69 3.52
C GLY A 126 -6.39 -27.30 4.11
N ALA A 127 -5.66 -26.25 3.68
CA ALA A 127 -6.02 -24.89 4.05
C ALA A 127 -7.41 -24.52 3.48
N ILE A 128 -8.23 -23.82 4.27
CA ILE A 128 -9.58 -23.36 3.87
C ILE A 128 -10.42 -24.51 3.27
N LYS A 129 -10.40 -25.67 3.93
CA LYS A 129 -11.14 -26.88 3.50
C LYS A 129 -10.78 -27.38 2.09
N GLY A 130 -9.64 -26.96 1.54
CA GLY A 130 -9.20 -27.32 0.20
C GLY A 130 -9.81 -26.48 -0.93
N ASP A 131 -10.47 -25.35 -0.63
CA ASP A 131 -11.02 -24.46 -1.66
C ASP A 131 -9.91 -23.63 -2.32
N GLU A 132 -9.53 -24.01 -3.54
CA GLU A 132 -8.50 -23.37 -4.34
C GLU A 132 -8.86 -21.92 -4.71
N PHE A 133 -10.13 -21.61 -4.97
CA PHE A 133 -10.58 -20.29 -5.40
C PHE A 133 -10.56 -19.29 -4.24
N VAL A 134 -11.08 -19.71 -3.08
CA VAL A 134 -11.07 -18.87 -1.87
C VAL A 134 -9.64 -18.66 -1.38
N CYS A 135 -8.81 -19.71 -1.38
CA CYS A 135 -7.39 -19.60 -1.01
C CYS A 135 -6.62 -18.67 -1.95
N GLY A 136 -6.88 -18.74 -3.26
CA GLY A 136 -6.30 -17.84 -4.26
C GLY A 136 -6.72 -16.39 -4.05
N SER A 137 -8.01 -16.14 -3.79
CA SER A 137 -8.56 -14.79 -3.57
C SER A 137 -7.96 -14.14 -2.31
N ILE A 138 -7.88 -14.87 -1.20
CA ILE A 138 -7.26 -14.39 0.04
C ILE A 138 -5.77 -14.12 -0.17
N GLY A 139 -5.05 -15.04 -0.83
CA GLY A 139 -3.63 -14.85 -1.15
C GLY A 139 -3.38 -13.60 -2.00
N PHE A 140 -4.23 -13.34 -2.99
CA PHE A 140 -4.16 -12.14 -3.81
C PHE A 140 -4.35 -10.86 -3.00
N CYS A 141 -5.37 -10.81 -2.13
CA CYS A 141 -5.57 -9.69 -1.22
C CYS A 141 -4.36 -9.45 -0.30
N VAL A 142 -3.80 -10.52 0.28
CA VAL A 142 -2.62 -10.43 1.16
C VAL A 142 -1.41 -9.86 0.41
N VAL A 143 -1.14 -10.34 -0.81
CA VAL A 143 -0.04 -9.83 -1.64
C VAL A 143 -0.24 -8.35 -1.98
N LEU A 144 -1.45 -7.96 -2.39
CA LEU A 144 -1.76 -6.56 -2.70
C LEU A 144 -1.60 -5.65 -1.47
N ILE A 145 -2.14 -6.03 -0.32
CA ILE A 145 -1.99 -5.26 0.92
C ILE A 145 -0.51 -5.16 1.31
N THR A 146 0.25 -6.24 1.15
CA THR A 146 1.69 -6.23 1.44
C THR A 146 2.45 -5.25 0.55
N ILE A 147 2.17 -5.25 -0.75
CA ILE A 147 2.86 -4.38 -1.72
C ILE A 147 2.40 -2.91 -1.61
N PHE A 148 1.12 -2.64 -1.41
CA PHE A 148 0.59 -1.27 -1.45
C PHE A 148 0.53 -0.59 -0.09
N VAL A 149 0.48 -1.34 1.00
CA VAL A 149 0.38 -0.78 2.35
C VAL A 149 1.66 -1.03 3.13
N PHE A 150 2.05 -2.30 3.32
CA PHE A 150 3.20 -2.61 4.18
C PHE A 150 4.54 -2.17 3.58
N PHE A 151 4.73 -2.31 2.27
CA PHE A 151 5.97 -1.90 1.61
C PHE A 151 6.26 -0.40 1.74
N PRO A 152 5.36 0.55 1.37
CA PRO A 152 5.64 1.97 1.55
C PRO A 152 5.77 2.37 3.02
N VAL A 153 4.96 1.79 3.92
CA VAL A 153 5.09 2.03 5.37
C VAL A 153 6.46 1.57 5.88
N GLY A 154 6.92 0.40 5.46
CA GLY A 154 8.25 -0.11 5.80
C GLY A 154 9.36 0.78 5.25
N ARG A 155 9.23 1.27 4.02
CA ARG A 155 10.20 2.23 3.42
C ARG A 155 10.26 3.54 4.20
N ILE A 156 9.12 4.07 4.62
CA ILE A 156 9.07 5.28 5.46
C ILE A 156 9.77 5.03 6.80
N LEU A 157 9.57 3.87 7.42
CA LEU A 157 10.22 3.52 8.69
C LEU A 157 11.74 3.34 8.55
N ILE A 158 12.20 2.69 7.48
CA ILE A 158 13.63 2.53 7.18
C ILE A 158 14.27 3.89 6.91
N ASN A 159 13.62 4.75 6.13
CA ASN A 159 14.09 6.11 5.88
C ASN A 159 14.15 6.95 7.18
N ALA A 160 13.29 6.67 8.16
CA ALA A 160 13.35 7.34 9.46
C ALA A 160 14.58 6.94 10.30
N LEU A 161 15.23 5.80 9.99
CA LEU A 161 16.46 5.31 10.62
C LEU A 161 17.74 5.78 9.91
N GLN A 162 17.62 6.36 8.71
CA GLN A 162 18.74 6.83 7.92
C GLN A 162 19.00 8.32 8.17
N ASP A 163 20.27 8.71 8.12
CA ASP A 163 20.72 10.11 8.06
C ASP A 163 20.71 10.64 6.61
N ASP A 164 20.94 11.93 6.41
CA ASP A 164 20.98 12.58 5.08
C ASP A 164 22.06 11.98 4.15
N GLU A 165 23.04 11.29 4.72
CA GLU A 165 24.13 10.58 4.02
C GLU A 165 23.85 9.07 3.79
N GLY A 166 22.67 8.57 4.16
CA GLY A 166 22.27 7.15 3.98
C GLY A 166 22.73 6.19 5.08
N ASN A 167 23.52 6.68 6.04
CA ASN A 167 24.00 5.88 7.18
C ASN A 167 22.84 5.48 8.11
N TYR A 168 22.78 4.20 8.49
CA TYR A 168 21.80 3.70 9.47
C TYR A 168 22.25 4.07 10.88
N VAL A 169 21.63 5.09 11.47
CA VAL A 169 22.00 5.58 12.80
C VAL A 169 20.81 5.40 13.74
N PHE A 170 20.83 4.31 14.50
CA PHE A 170 19.76 3.98 15.45
C PHE A 170 19.58 5.04 16.56
N SER A 171 20.65 5.77 16.91
CA SER A 171 20.56 6.85 17.91
C SER A 171 19.73 8.03 17.43
N LEU A 172 19.80 8.40 16.14
CA LEU A 172 18.97 9.46 15.56
C LEU A 172 17.49 9.11 15.61
N PHE A 173 17.15 7.83 15.43
CA PHE A 173 15.78 7.35 15.56
C PHE A 173 15.25 7.46 16.99
N LEU A 174 16.04 7.07 17.99
CA LEU A 174 15.65 7.26 19.40
C LEU A 174 15.52 8.74 19.76
N GLU A 175 16.43 9.58 19.29
CA GLU A 175 16.36 11.03 19.52
C GLU A 175 15.13 11.66 18.88
N LYS A 176 14.78 11.26 17.65
CA LYS A 176 13.55 11.71 16.97
C LYS A 176 12.29 11.25 17.70
N ILE A 177 12.22 9.99 18.16
CA ILE A 177 11.03 9.45 18.85
C ILE A 177 10.88 10.02 20.26
N ILE A 178 11.96 10.17 21.01
CA ILE A 178 11.96 10.64 22.41
C ILE A 178 12.12 12.18 22.46
N SER A 179 12.06 12.84 21.30
CA SER A 179 12.23 14.28 21.21
C SER A 179 11.25 15.02 22.14
N PRO A 180 11.72 15.99 22.92
CA PRO A 180 10.87 16.79 23.80
C PRO A 180 9.80 17.58 23.03
N SER A 181 9.95 17.80 21.71
CA SER A 181 8.89 18.39 20.89
C SER A 181 7.64 17.49 20.76
N ILE A 182 7.82 16.17 20.81
CA ILE A 182 6.73 15.19 20.67
C ILE A 182 6.06 14.93 22.03
N TRP A 183 6.87 14.69 23.07
CA TRP A 183 6.41 14.23 24.39
C TRP A 183 6.49 15.29 25.49
N GLY A 184 7.02 16.48 25.19
CA GLY A 184 7.24 17.54 26.16
C GLY A 184 5.97 17.94 26.89
N LEU A 185 6.10 18.13 28.20
CA LEU A 185 5.04 18.58 29.10
C LEU A 185 5.21 20.07 29.44
N ASP A 186 5.79 20.83 28.52
CA ASP A 186 6.15 22.25 28.69
C ASP A 186 4.93 23.14 29.00
N CYS A 187 3.71 22.63 28.77
CA CYS A 187 2.46 23.26 29.16
C CYS A 187 2.21 23.34 30.68
N PHE A 188 2.91 22.53 31.49
CA PHE A 188 2.82 22.64 32.95
C PHE A 188 3.74 23.72 33.52
N SER A 189 4.83 24.06 32.82
CA SER A 189 5.86 24.98 33.32
C SER A 189 5.89 26.32 32.58
N SER A 190 5.25 26.44 31.42
CA SER A 190 5.29 27.64 30.57
C SER A 190 3.95 27.88 29.86
N GLN A 191 3.77 29.07 29.27
CA GLN A 191 2.60 29.41 28.45
C GLN A 191 2.57 28.71 27.07
N LEU A 192 3.50 27.80 26.78
CA LEU A 192 3.61 27.09 25.51
C LEU A 192 2.69 25.85 25.48
N SER A 193 2.27 25.44 24.28
CA SER A 193 1.43 24.25 24.09
C SER A 193 2.16 22.97 24.51
N CYS A 194 1.42 21.95 25.00
CA CYS A 194 2.00 20.63 25.26
C CYS A 194 2.57 20.03 23.96
N GLY A 195 3.42 19.02 24.08
CA GLY A 195 3.97 18.27 22.95
C GLY A 195 2.88 17.78 21.98
N VAL A 196 3.26 17.64 20.71
CA VAL A 196 2.32 17.35 19.60
C VAL A 196 1.53 16.06 19.85
N ALA A 197 2.13 15.07 20.52
CA ALA A 197 1.46 13.81 20.86
C ALA A 197 0.29 14.02 21.82
N TRP A 198 0.47 14.81 22.88
CA TRP A 198 -0.58 15.07 23.87
C TRP A 198 -1.74 15.86 23.28
N ASN A 199 -1.45 16.88 22.46
CA ASN A 199 -2.50 17.66 21.79
C ASN A 199 -3.31 16.77 20.84
N SER A 200 -2.63 15.93 20.05
CA SER A 200 -3.30 15.02 19.11
C SER A 200 -4.10 13.93 19.81
N LEU A 201 -3.60 13.41 20.93
CA LEU A 201 -4.31 12.44 21.76
C LEU A 201 -5.57 13.05 22.38
N LEU A 202 -5.45 14.21 23.02
CA LEU A 202 -6.58 14.92 23.63
C LEU A 202 -7.65 15.22 22.59
N MET A 203 -7.24 15.70 21.41
CA MET A 203 -8.13 15.94 20.28
C MET A 203 -8.83 14.67 19.81
N GLY A 204 -8.06 13.60 19.55
CA GLY A 204 -8.62 12.33 19.09
C GLY A 204 -9.62 11.75 20.09
N VAL A 205 -9.34 11.83 21.39
CA VAL A 205 -10.24 11.35 22.45
C VAL A 205 -11.52 12.19 22.51
N LEU A 206 -11.42 13.52 22.49
CA LEU A 206 -12.60 14.39 22.57
C LEU A 206 -13.47 14.30 21.31
N VAL A 207 -12.86 14.38 20.13
CA VAL A 207 -13.58 14.19 18.85
C VAL A 207 -14.19 12.80 18.79
N GLY A 208 -13.47 11.76 19.18
CA GLY A 208 -13.99 10.38 19.24
C GLY A 208 -15.18 10.23 20.19
N ALA A 209 -15.10 10.80 21.40
CA ALA A 209 -16.18 10.76 22.38
C ALA A 209 -17.41 11.54 21.90
N LEU A 210 -17.23 12.77 21.42
CA LEU A 210 -18.32 13.62 20.94
C LEU A 210 -19.00 13.06 19.68
N THR A 211 -18.23 12.60 18.70
CA THR A 211 -18.77 12.00 17.46
C THR A 211 -19.50 10.69 17.74
N THR A 212 -18.99 9.86 18.67
CA THR A 212 -19.66 8.63 19.09
C THR A 212 -20.96 8.94 19.83
N ALA A 213 -20.96 9.90 20.75
CA ALA A 213 -22.16 10.31 21.49
C ALA A 213 -23.23 10.86 20.56
N LEU A 214 -22.87 11.78 19.66
CA LEU A 214 -23.78 12.36 18.66
C LEU A 214 -24.26 11.32 17.65
N GLY A 215 -23.37 10.45 17.15
CA GLY A 215 -23.69 9.38 16.22
C GLY A 215 -24.65 8.34 16.83
N LEU A 216 -24.43 7.99 18.11
CA LEU A 216 -25.32 7.10 18.86
C LEU A 216 -26.69 7.76 19.09
N ALA A 217 -26.72 9.01 19.53
CA ALA A 217 -27.97 9.75 19.72
C ALA A 217 -28.79 9.82 18.41
N PHE A 218 -28.12 10.13 17.30
CA PHE A 218 -28.73 10.17 15.98
C PHE A 218 -29.23 8.79 15.51
N ALA A 219 -28.42 7.74 15.68
CA ALA A 219 -28.81 6.38 15.34
C ALA A 219 -30.03 5.91 16.15
N LEU A 220 -30.09 6.23 17.44
CA LEU A 220 -31.24 5.93 18.29
C LEU A 220 -32.49 6.72 17.87
N LEU A 221 -32.35 8.02 17.59
CA LEU A 221 -33.46 8.85 17.10
C LEU A 221 -34.06 8.28 15.80
N VAL A 222 -33.21 7.97 14.82
CA VAL A 222 -33.62 7.47 13.50
C VAL A 222 -34.22 6.05 13.58
N THR A 223 -33.73 5.19 14.48
CA THR A 223 -34.19 3.80 14.59
C THR A 223 -35.43 3.66 15.47
N ARG A 224 -35.55 4.42 16.56
CA ARG A 224 -36.62 4.27 17.56
C ARG A 224 -37.75 5.28 17.42
N THR A 225 -37.54 6.45 16.80
CA THR A 225 -38.57 7.49 16.67
C THR A 225 -39.27 7.40 15.32
N LYS A 226 -40.61 7.50 15.31
CA LYS A 226 -41.41 7.60 14.07
C LYS A 226 -41.29 9.01 13.48
N MET A 227 -40.19 9.30 12.81
CA MET A 227 -39.94 10.58 12.14
C MET A 227 -40.45 10.55 10.68
N HIS A 228 -41.17 11.59 10.27
CA HIS A 228 -41.69 11.73 8.90
C HIS A 228 -40.58 11.91 7.86
N ALA A 229 -39.48 12.60 8.21
CA ALA A 229 -38.36 12.91 7.30
C ALA A 229 -37.14 11.96 7.46
N LYS A 230 -37.35 10.71 7.87
CA LYS A 230 -36.26 9.74 8.16
C LYS A 230 -35.28 9.54 6.99
N GLY A 231 -35.79 9.54 5.74
CA GLY A 231 -34.97 9.41 4.54
C GLY A 231 -34.03 10.59 4.32
N PHE A 232 -34.56 11.82 4.43
CA PHE A 232 -33.77 13.05 4.26
C PHE A 232 -32.64 13.14 5.30
N VAL A 233 -32.98 12.87 6.56
CA VAL A 233 -32.05 12.89 7.69
C VAL A 233 -30.89 11.88 7.46
N ARG A 234 -31.19 10.67 7.00
CA ARG A 234 -30.17 9.66 6.65
C ARG A 234 -29.28 10.11 5.50
N THR A 235 -29.85 10.65 4.43
CA THR A 235 -29.07 11.11 3.26
C THR A 235 -28.18 12.29 3.62
N ALA A 236 -28.68 13.27 4.38
CA ALA A 236 -27.92 14.42 4.84
C ALA A 236 -26.69 14.01 5.69
N SER A 237 -26.81 12.93 6.49
CA SER A 237 -25.69 12.42 7.29
C SER A 237 -24.58 11.73 6.47
N LEU A 238 -24.88 11.25 5.26
CA LEU A 238 -23.90 10.60 4.37
C LEU A 238 -23.21 11.60 3.44
N LEU A 239 -23.81 12.76 3.22
CA LEU A 239 -23.29 13.79 2.31
C LEU A 239 -21.85 14.22 2.65
N PRO A 240 -21.47 14.44 3.94
CA PRO A 240 -20.11 14.86 4.30
C PRO A 240 -19.04 13.80 3.96
N ILE A 241 -19.43 12.53 3.88
CA ILE A 241 -18.50 11.42 3.58
C ILE A 241 -18.11 11.44 2.08
N ILE A 242 -19.02 11.92 1.22
CA ILE A 242 -18.79 11.99 -0.22
C ILE A 242 -18.04 13.29 -0.59
N THR A 243 -18.25 14.37 0.16
CA THR A 243 -17.57 15.63 -0.09
C THR A 243 -16.07 15.52 0.19
N PRO A 244 -15.21 15.92 -0.76
CA PRO A 244 -13.76 15.90 -0.55
C PRO A 244 -13.37 16.71 0.70
N PRO A 245 -12.43 16.23 1.52
CA PRO A 245 -12.04 16.90 2.77
C PRO A 245 -11.53 18.33 2.54
N PHE A 246 -10.91 18.57 1.38
CA PHE A 246 -10.43 19.89 0.98
C PHE A 246 -11.54 20.94 0.89
N VAL A 247 -12.70 20.56 0.33
CA VAL A 247 -13.84 21.50 0.15
C VAL A 247 -14.41 21.89 1.50
N ILE A 248 -14.54 20.93 2.42
CA ILE A 248 -15.01 21.18 3.79
C ILE A 248 -14.05 22.15 4.50
N GLY A 249 -12.73 21.93 4.38
CA GLY A 249 -11.73 22.82 4.97
C GLY A 249 -11.82 24.26 4.45
N LEU A 250 -11.93 24.46 3.13
CA LEU A 250 -12.12 25.79 2.56
C LEU A 250 -13.43 26.44 3.00
N ALA A 251 -14.53 25.68 3.06
CA ALA A 251 -15.81 26.20 3.53
C ALA A 251 -15.71 26.71 4.98
N LEU A 252 -15.05 25.95 5.87
CA LEU A 252 -14.82 26.37 7.26
C LEU A 252 -13.93 27.61 7.36
N ILE A 253 -12.87 27.71 6.54
CA ILE A 253 -12.00 28.91 6.51
C ILE A 253 -12.76 30.14 6.01
N LEU A 254 -13.62 30.00 5.00
CA LEU A 254 -14.42 31.12 4.49
C LEU A 254 -15.55 31.52 5.44
N LEU A 255 -16.04 30.58 6.25
CA LEU A 255 -17.12 30.85 7.20
C LEU A 255 -16.60 31.42 8.53
N PHE A 256 -15.55 30.80 9.09
CA PHE A 256 -15.01 31.05 10.42
C PHE A 256 -13.56 31.59 10.44
N GLY A 257 -12.95 31.84 9.28
CA GLY A 257 -11.67 32.55 9.19
C GLY A 257 -11.78 34.00 9.65
N ARG A 258 -10.64 34.71 9.73
CA ARG A 258 -10.60 36.08 10.28
C ARG A 258 -11.55 37.07 9.58
N ALA A 259 -11.70 36.94 8.26
CA ALA A 259 -12.65 37.72 7.45
C ALA A 259 -13.84 36.87 6.99
N GLY A 260 -14.19 35.84 7.75
CA GLY A 260 -15.28 34.94 7.42
C GLY A 260 -16.64 35.54 7.74
N VAL A 261 -17.68 35.05 7.05
CA VAL A 261 -19.05 35.57 7.15
C VAL A 261 -19.55 35.59 8.60
N VAL A 262 -19.23 34.56 9.40
CA VAL A 262 -19.69 34.46 10.79
C VAL A 262 -18.97 35.45 11.70
N ASN A 263 -17.67 35.66 11.53
CA ASN A 263 -16.92 36.60 12.35
C ASN A 263 -17.30 38.06 12.06
N ILE A 264 -17.54 38.40 10.79
CA ILE A 264 -18.04 39.73 10.40
C ILE A 264 -19.45 39.94 10.98
N PHE A 265 -20.30 38.91 10.93
CA PHE A 265 -21.63 38.98 11.52
C PHE A 265 -21.59 39.15 13.05
N LEU A 266 -20.72 38.42 13.75
CA LEU A 266 -20.53 38.53 15.20
C LEU A 266 -19.99 39.91 15.61
N GLU A 267 -19.08 40.48 14.82
CA GLU A 267 -18.58 41.85 15.03
C GLU A 267 -19.71 42.88 14.88
N TRP A 268 -20.49 42.78 13.81
CA TRP A 268 -21.61 43.70 13.56
C TRP A 268 -22.73 43.57 14.60
N ALA A 269 -23.10 42.35 14.99
CA ALA A 269 -24.23 42.11 15.87
C ALA A 269 -23.88 42.22 17.37
N PHE A 270 -22.69 41.80 17.76
CA PHE A 270 -22.29 41.66 19.18
C PHE A 270 -21.02 42.44 19.55
N GLY A 271 -20.38 43.12 18.59
CA GLY A 271 -19.16 43.90 18.83
C GLY A 271 -17.93 43.04 19.16
N ILE A 272 -17.98 41.74 18.89
CA ILE A 272 -16.87 40.82 19.22
C ILE A 272 -15.79 40.93 18.13
N PRO A 273 -14.53 41.23 18.47
CA PRO A 273 -13.48 41.41 17.48
C PRO A 273 -13.15 40.09 16.76
N PRO A 274 -12.90 40.11 15.44
CA PRO A 274 -12.56 38.93 14.67
C PRO A 274 -11.27 38.30 15.18
N SER A 275 -11.38 37.09 15.72
CA SER A 275 -10.29 36.38 16.39
C SER A 275 -10.03 35.03 15.72
N ARG A 276 -8.85 34.47 15.93
CA ARG A 276 -8.33 33.31 15.19
C ARG A 276 -8.86 31.97 15.72
N TRP A 277 -10.13 31.90 16.10
CA TRP A 277 -10.72 30.76 16.81
C TRP A 277 -10.59 29.45 16.02
N LEU A 278 -10.66 29.51 14.69
CA LEU A 278 -10.47 28.35 13.80
C LEU A 278 -9.07 27.73 13.88
N TYR A 279 -8.03 28.53 14.16
CA TYR A 279 -6.62 28.12 14.08
C TYR A 279 -6.06 27.60 15.41
N GLY A 280 -6.92 27.25 16.36
CA GLY A 280 -6.56 26.73 17.67
C GLY A 280 -7.34 25.48 18.02
N PHE A 281 -7.10 24.96 19.22
CA PHE A 281 -7.78 23.76 19.72
C PHE A 281 -9.31 23.86 19.62
N THR A 282 -9.88 25.01 20.01
CA THR A 282 -11.32 25.23 19.97
C THR A 282 -11.94 25.27 18.56
N GLY A 283 -11.13 25.50 17.53
CA GLY A 283 -11.62 25.57 16.15
C GLY A 283 -11.55 24.26 15.39
N ILE A 284 -10.72 23.33 15.87
CA ILE A 284 -10.48 22.02 15.24
C ILE A 284 -11.38 20.93 15.83
N LEU A 285 -11.81 21.10 17.10
CA LEU A 285 -12.74 20.21 17.81
C LEU A 285 -14.19 20.44 17.39
#